data_AF-A0A932FHB1-F1
#
_entry.id   AF-A0A932FHB1-F1
#
_cell.length_a   1.000
_cell.length_b   1.000
_cell.length_c   1.000
_cell.angle_alpha   90.00
_cell.angle_beta   90.00
_cell.angle_gamma   90.00
#
_symmetry.space_group_name_H-M   'P 1'
#
loop_
_entity.id
_entity.type
_entity.pdbx_description
1 polymer ?
#
loop_
_entity_poly.entity_id
_entity_poly.type
_entity_poly.pdbx_seq_one_letter_code
_entity_poly.pdbx_strand_id
1 'polypeptide(L)'
;MTFLRRIWGRDDGQALTACTALDIGTEFAKALVFDIDDERRGIVRGVGRKRQGLSHMQSGTVADISAVVDNCSVALQEAEEMAGFRPRQVVIGIAGELVKGFTTTTSQERSTPPWSERGSTAMPSPTPWGSRAATSRSRSSTPSRRSSISAPSRALPRSSNST
;
A
#
# COMPACT_ATOMS: atom_id res chain seq x y z
N MET A 1 29.14 17.58 -14.58
CA MET A 1 27.96 18.15 -13.89
C MET A 1 27.08 17.04 -13.26
N THR A 2 27.67 16.10 -12.52
CA THR A 2 26.93 14.93 -11.95
C THR A 2 27.01 14.89 -10.42
N PHE A 3 27.89 15.71 -9.83
CA PHE A 3 28.23 15.66 -8.40
C PHE A 3 27.18 16.33 -7.50
N LEU A 4 26.52 17.39 -7.99
CA LEU A 4 25.51 18.16 -7.25
C LEU A 4 24.16 17.44 -7.09
N ARG A 5 23.90 16.38 -7.87
CA ARG A 5 22.67 15.56 -7.73
C ARG A 5 22.73 14.56 -6.57
N ARG A 6 23.92 14.30 -6.02
CA ARG A 6 24.14 13.27 -4.97
C ARG A 6 23.97 13.80 -3.55
N ILE A 7 24.04 15.11 -3.35
CA ILE A 7 24.03 15.74 -2.01
C ILE A 7 22.65 16.31 -1.63
N TRP A 8 21.76 16.53 -2.61
CA TRP A 8 20.38 16.98 -2.36
C TRP A 8 19.32 15.88 -2.46
N GLY A 9 19.72 14.64 -2.68
CA GLY A 9 18.83 13.50 -2.48
C GLY A 9 18.65 13.26 -0.99
N ARG A 10 17.81 14.06 -0.32
CA ARG A 10 17.10 13.56 0.85
C ARG A 10 16.46 12.23 0.45
N ASP A 11 16.48 11.27 1.38
CA ASP A 11 15.68 10.05 1.34
C ASP A 11 14.18 10.40 1.39
N ASP A 12 13.71 11.10 0.37
CA ASP A 12 12.31 11.35 0.10
C ASP A 12 11.78 9.99 -0.38
N GLY A 13 11.27 9.19 0.56
CA GLY A 13 10.82 7.80 0.40
C GLY A 13 10.55 7.43 -1.05
N GLN A 14 11.55 6.81 -1.69
CA GLN A 14 11.50 6.54 -3.12
C GLN A 14 10.24 5.73 -3.40
N ALA A 15 9.27 6.35 -4.09
CA ALA A 15 8.13 5.62 -4.61
C ALA A 15 8.68 4.43 -5.39
N LEU A 16 8.25 3.22 -5.02
CA LEU A 16 8.72 1.97 -5.60
C LEU A 16 8.53 2.05 -7.12
N THR A 17 9.57 2.46 -7.86
CA THR A 17 9.43 2.73 -9.29
C THR A 17 9.48 1.40 -10.05
N ALA A 18 10.23 0.43 -9.52
CA ALA A 18 10.22 -0.94 -9.97
C ALA A 18 10.60 -1.93 -8.87
N CYS A 19 10.02 -3.11 -8.92
CA CYS A 19 10.19 -4.19 -7.97
C CYS A 19 10.36 -5.53 -8.68
N THR A 20 10.97 -6.48 -7.98
CA THR A 20 10.93 -7.89 -8.34
C THR A 20 9.91 -8.61 -7.45
N ALA A 21 9.07 -9.48 -7.99
CA ALA A 21 8.32 -10.46 -7.22
C ALA A 21 8.96 -11.83 -7.40
N LEU A 22 9.23 -12.54 -6.29
CA LEU A 22 9.76 -13.90 -6.29
C LEU A 22 8.80 -14.83 -5.55
N ASP A 23 8.37 -15.90 -6.21
CA ASP A 23 7.54 -16.95 -5.63
C ASP A 23 8.32 -18.26 -5.61
N ILE A 24 8.57 -18.79 -4.41
CA ILE A 24 9.29 -20.05 -4.19
C ILE A 24 8.24 -21.16 -4.06
N GLY A 25 7.72 -21.61 -5.20
CA GLY A 25 6.77 -22.71 -5.25
C GLY A 25 7.45 -24.07 -5.08
N THR A 26 6.68 -25.12 -4.80
CA THR A 26 7.21 -26.50 -4.71
C THR A 26 7.77 -26.98 -6.06
N GLU A 27 7.05 -26.73 -7.16
CA GLU A 27 7.41 -27.20 -8.50
C GLU A 27 8.30 -26.22 -9.26
N PHE A 28 8.10 -24.92 -9.04
CA PHE A 28 8.76 -23.84 -9.78
C PHE A 28 9.13 -22.69 -8.86
N ALA A 29 10.34 -22.18 -9.01
CA ALA A 29 10.69 -20.82 -8.63
C ALA A 29 10.25 -19.88 -9.77
N LYS A 30 9.54 -18.80 -9.45
CA LYS A 30 9.03 -17.83 -10.43
C LYS A 30 9.43 -16.42 -10.06
N ALA A 31 9.87 -15.65 -11.04
CA ALA A 31 10.21 -14.24 -10.86
C ALA A 31 9.47 -13.36 -11.86
N LEU A 32 9.04 -12.19 -11.39
CA LEU A 32 8.50 -11.10 -12.21
C LEU A 32 9.29 -9.83 -11.92
N VAL A 33 9.72 -9.12 -12.95
CA VAL A 33 10.22 -7.74 -12.83
C VAL A 33 9.12 -6.82 -13.35
N PHE A 34 8.73 -5.82 -12.55
CA PHE A 34 7.66 -4.90 -12.90
C PHE A 34 7.94 -3.47 -12.43
N ASP A 35 7.46 -2.48 -13.18
CA ASP A 35 7.38 -1.08 -12.77
C ASP A 35 5.97 -0.74 -12.28
N ILE A 36 5.85 0.31 -11.45
CA ILE A 36 4.56 0.81 -10.96
C ILE A 36 4.27 2.12 -11.67
N ASP A 37 3.16 2.16 -12.43
CA ASP A 37 2.75 3.36 -13.17
C ASP A 37 2.10 4.42 -12.26
N ASP A 38 1.81 5.59 -12.84
CA ASP A 38 1.19 6.72 -12.13
C ASP A 38 -0.22 6.40 -11.57
N GLU A 39 -0.89 5.40 -12.14
CA GLU A 39 -2.18 4.87 -11.68
C GLU A 39 -2.03 3.76 -10.62
N ARG A 40 -0.80 3.52 -10.14
CA ARG A 40 -0.43 2.46 -9.17
C ARG A 40 -0.68 1.04 -9.67
N ARG A 41 -0.61 0.81 -10.98
CA ARG A 41 -0.66 -0.53 -11.58
C ARG A 41 0.74 -1.06 -11.78
N GLY A 42 0.95 -2.34 -11.47
CA GLY A 42 2.18 -3.05 -11.79
C GLY A 42 2.19 -3.45 -13.27
N ILE A 43 3.16 -2.97 -14.04
CA ILE A 43 3.37 -3.34 -15.44
C ILE A 43 4.54 -4.34 -15.51
N VAL A 44 4.27 -5.57 -15.93
CA VAL A 44 5.31 -6.60 -16.01
C VAL A 44 6.24 -6.34 -17.18
N ARG A 45 7.54 -6.24 -16.91
CA ARG A 45 8.61 -6.01 -17.89
C ARG A 45 9.40 -7.27 -18.21
N GLY A 46 9.46 -8.21 -17.27
CA GLY A 46 10.17 -9.46 -17.46
C GLY A 46 9.60 -10.58 -16.62
N VAL A 47 9.70 -11.80 -17.14
CA VAL A 47 9.25 -13.02 -16.47
C VAL A 47 10.35 -14.07 -16.54
N GLY A 48 10.50 -14.83 -15.47
CA GLY A 48 11.46 -15.93 -15.40
C GLY A 48 10.90 -17.06 -14.55
N ARG A 49 11.24 -18.30 -14.92
CA ARG A 49 10.78 -19.47 -14.16
C ARG A 49 11.77 -20.61 -14.26
N LYS A 50 12.00 -21.26 -13.14
CA LYS A 50 12.84 -22.45 -13.07
C LYS A 50 12.11 -23.59 -12.40
N ARG A 51 11.97 -24.71 -13.12
CA ARG A 51 11.48 -25.96 -12.54
C ARG A 51 12.49 -26.44 -11.50
N GLN A 52 12.01 -26.74 -10.31
CA GLN A 52 12.82 -27.27 -9.22
C GLN A 52 12.92 -28.80 -9.32
N GLY A 53 13.98 -29.35 -8.72
CA GLY A 53 14.17 -30.79 -8.59
C GLY A 53 13.22 -31.39 -7.57
N LEU A 54 12.93 -32.69 -7.72
CA LEU A 54 11.99 -33.43 -6.87
C LEU A 54 12.38 -33.46 -5.39
N SER A 55 13.67 -33.30 -5.08
CA SER A 55 14.20 -33.29 -3.72
C SER A 55 14.46 -31.88 -3.16
N HIS A 56 14.18 -30.81 -3.93
CA HIS A 56 14.53 -29.45 -3.52
C HIS A 56 13.49 -28.85 -2.57
N MET A 57 12.21 -29.13 -2.85
CA MET A 57 11.07 -28.73 -2.03
C MET A 57 10.18 -29.94 -1.75
N GLN A 58 9.58 -29.98 -0.57
CA GLN A 58 8.61 -31.00 -0.19
C GLN A 58 7.44 -30.35 0.54
N SER A 59 6.24 -30.44 -0.05
CA SER A 59 5.00 -29.88 0.51
C SER A 59 5.16 -28.42 0.99
N GLY A 60 5.71 -27.55 0.14
CA GLY A 60 5.92 -26.13 0.47
C GLY A 60 7.10 -25.86 1.42
N THR A 61 7.83 -26.88 1.86
CA THR A 61 9.01 -26.73 2.72
C THR A 61 10.29 -26.92 1.91
N VAL A 62 11.30 -26.09 2.17
CA VAL A 62 12.64 -26.22 1.56
C VAL A 62 13.35 -27.45 2.14
N ALA A 63 13.71 -28.39 1.27
CA ALA A 63 14.47 -29.60 1.62
C ALA A 63 15.96 -29.46 1.29
N ASP A 64 16.30 -28.72 0.24
CA ASP A 64 17.67 -28.36 -0.13
C ASP A 64 17.75 -26.86 -0.44
N ILE A 65 18.28 -26.08 0.51
CA ILE A 65 18.35 -24.62 0.40
C ILE A 65 19.26 -24.20 -0.75
N SER A 66 20.42 -24.85 -0.92
CA SER A 66 21.38 -24.47 -1.95
C SER A 66 20.77 -24.66 -3.34
N ALA A 67 20.14 -25.81 -3.58
CA ALA A 67 19.50 -26.08 -4.86
C ALA A 67 18.31 -25.14 -5.13
N VAL A 68 17.52 -24.77 -4.11
CA VAL A 68 16.42 -23.79 -4.27
C VAL A 68 16.97 -22.39 -4.59
N VAL A 69 18.02 -21.96 -3.91
CA VAL A 69 18.68 -20.66 -4.16
C VAL A 69 19.20 -20.58 -5.59
N ASP A 70 19.87 -21.62 -6.09
CA ASP A 70 20.36 -21.67 -7.48
C ASP A 70 19.20 -21.55 -8.48
N ASN A 71 18.09 -22.25 -8.23
CA ASN A 71 16.91 -22.18 -9.10
C ASN A 71 16.24 -20.79 -9.07
N CYS A 72 16.19 -20.15 -7.89
CA CYS A 72 15.70 -18.78 -7.76
C CYS A 72 16.61 -17.81 -8.51
N SER A 73 17.93 -17.97 -8.44
CA SER A 73 18.89 -17.14 -9.17
C SER A 73 18.67 -17.22 -10.68
N VAL A 74 18.42 -18.42 -11.22
CA VAL A 74 18.11 -18.60 -12.64
C VAL A 74 16.81 -17.90 -13.02
N ALA A 75 15.73 -18.10 -12.24
CA ALA A 75 14.46 -17.45 -12.52
C ALA A 75 14.56 -15.91 -12.46
N LEU A 76 15.29 -15.37 -11.47
CA LEU A 76 15.55 -13.94 -11.34
C LEU A 76 16.32 -13.41 -12.55
N GLN A 77 17.39 -14.09 -12.94
CA GLN A 77 18.21 -13.70 -14.06
C GLN A 77 17.41 -13.65 -15.38
N GLU A 78 16.58 -14.67 -15.66
CA GLU A 78 15.71 -14.68 -16.84
C GLU A 78 14.74 -13.48 -16.85
N ALA A 79 14.12 -13.17 -15.71
CA ALA A 79 13.21 -12.05 -15.59
C ALA A 79 13.92 -10.70 -15.77
N GLU A 80 15.10 -10.53 -15.18
CA GLU A 80 15.93 -9.33 -15.29
C GLU A 80 16.46 -9.11 -16.71
N GLU A 81 16.90 -10.17 -17.38
CA GLU A 81 17.36 -10.13 -18.77
C GLU A 81 16.22 -9.73 -19.71
N MET A 82 15.02 -10.29 -19.51
CA MET A 82 13.84 -9.92 -20.29
C MET A 82 13.40 -8.48 -20.05
N ALA A 83 13.49 -8.00 -18.80
CA ALA A 83 13.15 -6.62 -18.45
C ALA A 83 14.20 -5.59 -18.93
N GLY A 84 15.45 -6.02 -19.11
CA GLY A 84 16.58 -5.14 -19.45
C GLY A 84 17.09 -4.29 -18.29
N PHE A 85 16.62 -4.54 -17.06
CA PHE A 85 17.08 -3.86 -15.85
C PHE A 85 16.87 -4.74 -14.60
N ARG A 86 17.56 -4.37 -13.51
CA ARG A 86 17.52 -5.09 -12.22
C ARG A 86 16.98 -4.19 -11.10
N PRO A 87 15.77 -4.45 -10.58
CA PRO A 87 15.25 -3.76 -9.39
C PRO A 87 16.11 -4.01 -8.14
N ARG A 88 16.12 -3.05 -7.21
CA ARG A 88 16.80 -3.21 -5.90
C ARG A 88 15.89 -3.72 -4.79
N GLN A 89 14.58 -3.78 -5.05
CA GLN A 89 13.55 -4.17 -4.09
C GLN A 89 12.87 -5.43 -4.56
N VAL A 90 12.55 -6.30 -3.60
CA VAL A 90 11.90 -7.59 -3.86
C VAL A 90 10.74 -7.81 -2.90
N VAL A 91 9.65 -8.36 -3.45
CA VAL A 91 8.54 -8.94 -2.69
C VAL A 91 8.64 -10.45 -2.84
N ILE A 92 8.68 -11.18 -1.72
CA ILE A 92 8.84 -12.63 -1.73
C ILE A 92 7.57 -13.29 -1.21
N GLY A 93 7.02 -14.22 -2.00
CA GLY A 93 5.96 -15.12 -1.57
C GLY A 93 6.52 -16.23 -0.68
N ILE A 94 5.93 -16.38 0.50
CA ILE A 94 6.23 -17.51 1.40
C ILE A 94 5.21 -18.62 1.19
N ALA A 95 5.66 -19.88 1.24
CA ALA A 95 4.77 -21.02 1.13
C ALA A 95 3.79 -21.07 2.31
N GLY A 96 2.50 -21.25 2.01
CA GLY A 96 1.42 -21.20 3.00
C GLY A 96 1.39 -22.37 3.96
N GLU A 97 1.95 -23.54 3.60
CA GLU A 97 1.89 -24.76 4.39
C GLU A 97 2.43 -24.62 5.82
N LEU A 98 3.43 -23.74 6.01
CA LEU A 98 4.05 -23.49 7.31
C LEU A 98 3.55 -22.20 8.00
N VAL A 99 2.66 -21.46 7.35
CA VAL A 99 2.10 -20.22 7.89
C VAL A 99 1.01 -20.56 8.90
N LYS A 100 1.16 -20.05 10.13
CA LYS A 100 0.14 -20.16 11.17
C LYS A 100 -0.47 -18.79 11.43
N GLY A 101 -1.79 -18.70 11.31
CA GLY A 101 -2.53 -17.51 11.72
C GLY A 101 -2.72 -17.48 13.23
N PHE A 102 -2.50 -16.32 13.85
CA PHE A 102 -2.85 -16.06 15.24
C PHE A 102 -3.40 -14.64 15.36
N THR A 103 -4.37 -14.42 16.25
CA THR A 103 -4.96 -13.10 16.50
C THR A 103 -4.46 -12.57 17.84
N THR A 104 -3.78 -11.41 17.80
CA THR A 104 -3.33 -10.70 19.01
C THR A 104 -4.05 -9.37 19.11
N THR A 105 -4.60 -9.07 20.28
CA THR A 105 -5.18 -7.75 20.58
C THR A 105 -4.16 -6.92 21.35
N THR A 106 -3.72 -5.80 20.76
CA THR A 106 -2.84 -4.85 21.42
C THR A 106 -3.65 -3.63 21.85
N SER A 107 -3.68 -3.34 23.14
CA SER A 107 -4.17 -2.06 23.66
C SER A 107 -2.99 -1.10 23.73
N GLN A 108 -3.06 0.01 23.00
CA GLN A 108 -2.10 1.09 23.14
C GLN A 108 -2.79 2.23 23.90
N GLU A 109 -2.33 2.50 25.10
CA GLU A 109 -2.73 3.72 25.81
C GLU A 109 -2.06 4.91 25.13
N ARG A 110 -2.85 5.93 24.79
CA ARG A 110 -2.33 7.18 24.24
C ARG A 110 -1.39 7.79 25.27
N SER A 111 -0.23 8.27 24.84
CA SER A 111 0.64 9.07 25.72
C SER A 111 -0.12 10.28 26.26
N THR A 112 0.04 10.52 27.55
CA THR A 112 -0.56 11.66 28.25
C THR A 112 -0.33 12.94 27.44
N PRO A 113 -1.40 13.65 27.03
CA PRO A 113 -1.21 14.89 26.30
C PRO A 113 -0.50 15.90 27.22
N PRO A 114 0.33 16.81 26.69
CA PRO A 114 1.11 17.76 27.51
C PRO A 114 0.26 18.69 28.39
N TRP A 115 -1.06 18.77 28.15
CA TRP A 115 -2.01 19.45 29.02
C TRP A 115 -2.31 18.69 30.33
N SER A 116 -2.15 17.37 30.36
CA SER A 116 -2.42 16.55 31.56
C SER A 116 -1.40 16.73 32.68
N GLU A 117 -0.19 17.23 32.36
CA GLU A 117 0.82 17.62 33.36
C GLU A 117 0.62 19.04 33.91
N ARG A 118 -0.22 19.86 33.27
CA ARG A 118 -0.72 21.12 33.86
C ARG A 118 -1.87 20.81 34.81
N GLY A 119 -1.57 20.10 35.89
CA GLY A 119 -2.50 19.99 37.00
C GLY A 119 -2.90 21.38 37.52
N SER A 120 -4.10 21.47 38.08
CA SER A 120 -4.42 22.38 39.19
C SER A 120 -4.52 23.90 38.99
N THR A 121 -4.10 24.49 37.87
CA THR A 121 -4.49 25.89 37.59
C THR A 121 -5.90 25.92 37.03
N ALA A 122 -6.83 26.40 37.86
CA ALA A 122 -8.25 26.57 37.59
C ALA A 122 -8.55 26.92 36.13
N MET A 123 -9.44 26.14 35.50
CA MET A 123 -10.06 26.52 34.24
C MET A 123 -10.65 27.93 34.42
N PRO A 124 -10.31 28.92 33.57
CA PRO A 124 -11.02 30.20 33.62
C PRO A 124 -12.50 29.90 33.36
N SER A 125 -13.36 30.43 34.22
CA SER A 125 -14.82 30.26 34.13
C SER A 125 -15.30 30.54 32.71
N PRO A 126 -16.22 29.74 32.15
CA PRO A 126 -16.76 30.01 30.82
C PRO A 126 -17.40 31.40 30.83
N THR A 127 -16.83 32.34 30.07
CA THR A 127 -17.52 33.59 29.77
C THR A 127 -18.83 33.26 29.05
N PRO A 128 -19.98 33.79 29.49
CA PRO A 128 -21.26 33.47 28.85
C PRO A 128 -21.21 33.84 27.37
N TRP A 129 -21.55 32.88 26.52
CA TRP A 129 -21.78 33.14 25.10
C TRP A 129 -23.10 33.91 24.95
N GLY A 130 -23.06 35.22 25.13
CA GLY A 130 -24.26 36.06 25.00
C GLY A 130 -24.21 37.35 25.79
N SER A 131 -23.40 38.32 25.33
CA SER A 131 -23.58 39.74 25.67
C SER A 131 -22.74 40.65 24.77
N ARG A 132 -22.81 40.43 23.44
CA ARG A 132 -22.47 41.49 22.49
C ARG A 132 -23.77 42.13 22.02
N ALA A 133 -23.96 43.38 22.46
CA ALA A 133 -25.06 44.25 22.13
C ALA A 133 -25.35 44.24 20.62
N ALA A 134 -26.64 44.14 20.29
CA ALA A 134 -27.14 44.24 18.93
C ALA A 134 -26.91 45.66 18.39
N THR A 135 -25.78 45.88 17.73
CA THR A 135 -25.64 47.03 16.82
C THR A 135 -26.40 46.72 15.53
N SER A 136 -27.54 47.39 15.36
CA SER A 136 -28.34 47.37 14.13
C SER A 136 -27.53 47.93 12.96
N ARG A 137 -27.31 47.12 11.94
CA ARG A 137 -27.00 47.62 10.59
C ARG A 137 -27.91 46.92 9.59
N SER A 138 -28.77 47.74 9.00
CA SER A 138 -29.69 47.43 7.91
C SER A 138 -28.96 46.74 6.76
N ARG A 139 -29.37 45.52 6.43
CA ARG A 139 -28.96 44.84 5.20
C ARG A 139 -30.03 45.05 4.14
N SER A 140 -29.62 45.73 3.08
CA SER A 140 -30.34 45.86 1.82
C SER A 140 -30.50 44.49 1.14
N SER A 141 -31.63 44.36 0.46
CA SER A 141 -32.14 43.19 -0.24
C SER A 141 -31.36 42.83 -1.50
N THR A 142 -31.10 41.53 -1.71
CA THR A 142 -31.02 40.93 -3.06
C THR A 142 -31.32 39.43 -2.97
N PRO A 143 -32.15 38.83 -3.84
CA PRO A 143 -32.67 37.48 -3.65
C PRO A 143 -31.76 36.41 -4.27
N SER A 144 -31.47 35.34 -3.51
CA SER A 144 -30.78 34.15 -4.03
C SER A 144 -31.77 33.20 -4.73
N ARG A 145 -31.49 32.94 -6.00
CA ARG A 145 -32.23 32.03 -6.89
C ARG A 145 -32.04 30.57 -6.43
N ARG A 146 -33.13 29.86 -6.15
CA ARG A 146 -33.18 28.43 -5.83
C ARG A 146 -33.45 27.67 -7.14
N SER A 147 -32.55 26.80 -7.57
CA SER A 147 -32.82 25.83 -8.64
C SER A 147 -32.47 24.43 -8.17
N SER A 148 -33.53 23.62 -8.05
CA SER A 148 -33.55 22.18 -7.88
C SER A 148 -32.95 21.45 -9.07
N ILE A 149 -32.07 20.47 -8.83
CA ILE A 149 -31.80 19.41 -9.79
C ILE A 149 -31.79 18.06 -9.06
N SER A 150 -32.59 17.16 -9.60
CA SER A 150 -32.97 15.81 -9.20
C SER A 150 -31.91 14.74 -9.48
N ALA A 151 -31.88 13.70 -8.64
CA ALA A 151 -31.13 12.47 -8.85
C ALA A 151 -31.76 11.56 -9.92
N PRO A 152 -30.97 10.81 -10.72
CA PRO A 152 -31.50 9.72 -11.52
C PRO A 152 -31.36 8.35 -10.82
N SER A 153 -32.48 7.65 -10.72
CA SER A 153 -32.59 6.22 -10.46
C SER A 153 -32.44 5.46 -11.78
N ARG A 154 -31.63 4.38 -11.82
CA ARG A 154 -31.80 3.35 -12.85
C ARG A 154 -31.33 1.98 -12.36
N ALA A 155 -32.24 1.02 -12.51
CA ALA A 155 -32.20 -0.36 -12.05
C ALA A 155 -31.33 -1.29 -12.93
N LEU A 156 -30.83 -2.34 -12.30
CA LEU A 156 -30.14 -3.50 -12.89
C LEU A 156 -31.14 -4.46 -13.54
N PRO A 157 -30.84 -5.05 -14.71
CA PRO A 157 -31.52 -6.26 -15.17
C PRO A 157 -30.79 -7.54 -14.69
N ARG A 158 -31.57 -8.48 -14.17
CA ARG A 158 -31.19 -9.86 -13.88
C ARG A 158 -31.18 -10.67 -15.19
N SER A 159 -30.13 -11.43 -15.45
CA SER A 159 -30.12 -12.49 -16.48
C SER A 159 -30.21 -13.86 -15.80
N SER A 160 -31.20 -14.63 -16.20
CA SER A 160 -31.45 -16.02 -15.83
C SER A 160 -30.59 -16.99 -16.66
N ASN A 161 -30.05 -18.01 -15.99
CA ASN A 161 -29.52 -19.22 -16.62
C ASN A 161 -30.65 -20.15 -17.05
N SER A 162 -30.55 -20.68 -18.27
CA SER A 162 -31.05 -21.99 -18.66
C SER A 162 -30.44 -22.38 -20.00
N THR A 163 -29.44 -23.26 -20.01
CA THR A 163 -29.45 -24.58 -20.65
C THR A 163 -28.28 -25.39 -20.10
#